data_AF-A0A497MW66-F1
#
_entry.id   AF-A0A497MW66-F1
#
_cell.length_a   1.000
_cell.length_b   1.000
_cell.length_c   1.000
_cell.angle_alpha   90.00
_cell.angle_beta   90.00
_cell.angle_gamma   90.00
#
_symmetry.space_group_name_H-M   'P 1'
#
loop_
_entity.id
_entity.type
_entity.pdbx_description
1 polymer ?
#
loop_
_entity_poly.entity_id
_entity_poly.type
_entity_poly.pdbx_seq_one_letter_code
_entity_poly.pdbx_strand_id
1 'polypeptide(L)'
;MDYPSGDKMRLPQKLLALLFLLTLCLSIIQLAPITSAIAQSFPVTITDDAGRTITIQSEPQRIVSLSPSLTETLFALGLGDKVVGVTQYCDYPPEVKTLVEQGKITIIGGYTTPNVEAIIGLNPDLVLGHKLMGEDNLKALENAKITVLVFEPEDINGIYSQIKRIGKATGKEEAATSLINAMKARINAVKQKVGVVSEKVRVAHMCWLEPIWVSGGRTFINAAIEAAGGINVFSDTITGYATVSPETVIEADPDVIIYTSMGLTVSPNEVKEKIREFFGPTKAVQRDRIYLLIGDAASMLERSGPGIVDGIETLAKIFYPSLYGGEAPTVITERIVSLIKKKAVAGYTQEQIKAIQEAKKILTQEGDVKEAYKKLVETGVISKEIKSISKSNPMYKRLIELYGENLERYPTLEGRIQLLYAIGLFEIEV
;
A
#
# COMPACT_ATOMS: atom_id res chain seq x y z
N MET A 1 72.30 -12.85 60.05
CA MET A 1 71.81 -11.73 60.88
C MET A 1 72.51 -10.49 60.36
N ASP A 2 71.89 -9.46 59.81
CA ASP A 2 70.48 -9.14 59.61
C ASP A 2 70.30 -8.33 58.32
N TYR A 3 69.25 -8.66 57.56
CA TYR A 3 68.81 -7.94 56.37
C TYR A 3 67.98 -6.71 56.79
N PRO A 4 68.20 -5.51 56.22
CA PRO A 4 67.24 -4.43 56.35
C PRO A 4 66.01 -4.76 55.50
N SER A 5 64.86 -4.81 56.17
CA SER A 5 63.52 -5.00 55.64
C SER A 5 63.21 -4.08 54.47
N GLY A 6 62.83 -4.68 53.33
CA GLY A 6 62.44 -3.98 52.12
C GLY A 6 61.16 -3.17 52.28
N ASP A 7 61.25 -1.89 51.94
CA ASP A 7 60.11 -1.00 51.82
C ASP A 7 59.34 -1.38 50.54
N LYS A 8 58.17 -2.00 50.71
CA LYS A 8 57.32 -2.42 49.61
C LYS A 8 56.76 -1.17 48.94
N MET A 9 57.25 -0.83 47.74
CA MET A 9 56.59 0.10 46.82
C MET A 9 55.13 -0.32 46.63
N ARG A 10 54.22 0.34 47.34
CA ARG A 10 52.78 0.22 47.12
C ARG A 10 52.46 1.03 45.87
N LEU A 11 52.29 0.34 44.74
CA LEU A 11 51.63 0.94 43.58
C LEU A 11 50.27 1.50 44.03
N PRO A 12 49.92 2.75 43.71
CA PRO A 12 48.65 3.32 44.12
C PRO A 12 47.52 2.48 43.52
N GLN A 13 46.55 2.07 44.35
CA GLN A 13 45.42 1.20 43.96
C GLN A 13 44.66 1.73 42.72
N LYS A 14 44.70 3.05 42.47
CA LYS A 14 44.14 3.69 41.28
C LYS A 14 44.86 3.32 39.97
N LEU A 15 46.17 3.07 40.02
CA LEU A 15 46.97 2.68 38.85
C LEU A 15 46.75 1.20 38.49
N LEU A 16 46.56 0.34 39.50
CA LEU A 16 46.23 -1.07 39.31
C LEU A 16 44.82 -1.25 38.73
N ALA A 17 43.86 -0.42 39.16
CA ALA A 17 42.51 -0.39 38.60
C ALA A 17 42.48 0.12 37.15
N LEU A 18 43.33 1.09 36.79
CA LEU A 18 43.44 1.62 35.43
C LEU A 18 44.07 0.59 34.48
N LEU A 19 45.09 -0.14 34.92
CA LEU A 19 45.71 -1.23 34.17
C LEU A 19 44.75 -2.42 33.98
N PHE A 20 43.90 -2.73 34.96
CA PHE A 20 42.85 -3.75 34.83
C PHE A 20 41.71 -3.30 33.89
N LEU A 21 41.36 -2.01 33.86
CA LEU A 21 40.36 -1.50 32.91
C LEU A 21 40.88 -1.50 31.46
N LEU A 22 42.17 -1.22 31.25
CA LEU A 22 42.79 -1.26 29.92
C LEU A 22 42.91 -2.70 29.39
N THR A 23 43.24 -3.68 30.24
CA THR A 23 43.25 -5.10 29.81
C THR A 23 41.86 -5.66 29.59
N LEU A 24 40.84 -5.19 30.33
CA LEU A 24 39.44 -5.53 30.08
C LEU A 24 38.91 -4.90 28.79
N CYS A 25 39.32 -3.66 28.45
CA CYS A 25 38.97 -3.04 27.15
C CYS A 25 39.68 -3.70 25.96
N LEU A 26 40.91 -4.20 26.12
CA LEU A 26 41.60 -4.95 25.06
C LEU A 26 41.07 -6.38 24.86
N SER A 27 40.37 -6.95 25.84
CA SER A 27 39.75 -8.29 25.74
C SER A 27 38.28 -8.26 25.29
N ILE A 28 37.69 -7.07 25.11
CA ILE A 28 36.34 -6.86 24.55
C ILE A 28 36.38 -6.48 23.06
N ILE A 29 37.56 -6.50 22.41
CA ILE A 29 37.63 -6.67 20.94
C ILE A 29 37.33 -8.14 20.65
N GLN A 30 36.09 -8.56 20.93
CA GLN A 30 35.52 -9.72 20.27
C GLN A 30 35.58 -9.42 18.78
N LEU A 31 36.26 -10.28 18.02
CA LEU A 31 36.05 -10.37 16.59
C LEU A 31 34.56 -10.58 16.37
N ALA A 32 33.82 -9.49 16.13
CA ALA A 32 32.59 -9.59 15.38
C ALA A 32 32.99 -10.28 14.08
N PRO A 33 32.40 -11.44 13.72
CA PRO A 33 32.62 -12.00 12.41
C PRO A 33 32.18 -10.91 11.42
N ILE A 34 33.14 -10.34 10.72
CA ILE A 34 32.88 -9.58 9.50
C ILE A 34 32.31 -10.65 8.56
N THR A 35 30.99 -10.82 8.60
CA THR A 35 30.25 -11.49 7.54
C THR A 35 30.52 -10.67 6.30
N SER A 36 31.56 -11.06 5.58
CA SER A 36 31.75 -10.63 4.21
C SER A 36 30.48 -11.07 3.50
N ALA A 37 29.65 -10.10 3.11
CA ALA A 37 28.52 -10.37 2.23
C ALA A 37 29.10 -11.14 1.04
N ILE A 38 28.70 -12.40 0.87
CA ILE A 38 29.14 -13.19 -0.27
C ILE A 38 28.52 -12.51 -1.47
N ALA A 39 29.32 -11.69 -2.17
CA ALA A 39 28.92 -11.07 -3.41
C ALA A 39 28.53 -12.21 -4.36
N GLN A 40 27.29 -12.16 -4.85
CA GLN A 40 26.76 -13.20 -5.71
C GLN A 40 27.61 -13.30 -6.98
N SER A 41 28.02 -14.52 -7.33
CA SER A 41 28.77 -14.78 -8.55
C SER A 41 27.83 -14.88 -9.75
N PHE A 42 28.08 -14.04 -10.75
CA PHE A 42 27.57 -14.21 -12.10
C PHE A 42 28.49 -15.17 -12.89
N PRO A 43 28.00 -15.88 -13.92
CA PRO A 43 26.66 -15.79 -14.51
C PRO A 43 25.56 -16.45 -13.68
N VAL A 44 24.32 -15.97 -13.85
CA VAL A 44 23.12 -16.58 -13.25
C VAL A 44 22.12 -16.98 -14.34
N THR A 45 21.48 -18.14 -14.16
CA THR A 45 20.43 -18.62 -15.07
C THR A 45 19.06 -18.52 -14.42
N ILE A 46 18.10 -17.93 -15.14
CA ILE A 46 16.71 -17.72 -14.74
C ILE A 46 15.79 -18.37 -15.76
N THR A 47 14.75 -19.06 -15.28
CA THR A 47 13.59 -19.42 -16.10
C THR A 47 12.47 -18.43 -15.84
N ASP A 48 12.00 -17.76 -16.88
CA ASP A 48 10.96 -16.75 -16.79
C ASP A 48 9.54 -17.36 -16.97
N ASP A 49 8.50 -16.55 -16.87
CA ASP A 49 7.10 -17.04 -16.96
C ASP A 49 6.66 -17.32 -18.41
N ALA A 50 7.48 -16.97 -19.40
CA ALA A 50 7.33 -17.45 -20.77
C ALA A 50 7.99 -18.83 -21.01
N GLY A 51 8.54 -19.45 -19.96
CA GLY A 51 9.20 -20.76 -20.04
C GLY A 51 10.59 -20.71 -20.68
N ARG A 52 11.14 -19.52 -20.90
CA ARG A 52 12.46 -19.32 -21.53
C ARG A 52 13.53 -19.41 -20.45
N THR A 53 14.70 -19.96 -20.81
CA THR A 53 15.87 -20.01 -19.93
C THR A 53 16.89 -18.98 -20.39
N ILE A 54 17.12 -17.96 -19.57
CA ILE A 54 17.98 -16.83 -19.85
C ILE A 54 19.19 -16.86 -18.90
N THR A 55 20.39 -16.67 -19.45
CA THR A 55 21.62 -16.52 -18.66
C THR A 55 22.07 -15.07 -18.66
N ILE A 56 22.17 -14.49 -17.47
CA ILE A 56 22.64 -13.12 -17.23
C ILE A 56 24.12 -13.22 -16.85
N GLN A 57 24.98 -12.57 -17.65
CA GLN A 57 26.43 -12.74 -17.57
C GLN A 57 27.09 -11.93 -16.45
N SER A 58 26.48 -10.82 -16.05
CA SER A 58 27.00 -9.85 -15.08
C SER A 58 25.86 -9.09 -14.42
N GLU A 59 26.13 -8.47 -13.27
CA GLU A 59 25.13 -7.64 -12.58
C GLU A 59 24.65 -6.49 -13.47
N PRO A 60 23.33 -6.41 -13.78
CA PRO A 60 22.75 -5.31 -14.55
C PRO A 60 22.98 -3.96 -13.87
N GLN A 61 23.34 -2.94 -14.65
CA GLN A 61 23.52 -1.56 -14.19
C GLN A 61 22.46 -0.61 -14.78
N ARG A 62 21.86 -0.99 -15.91
CA ARG A 62 20.80 -0.23 -16.59
C ARG A 62 19.58 -1.12 -16.79
N ILE A 63 18.55 -0.88 -16.00
CA ILE A 63 17.34 -1.70 -15.96
C ILE A 63 16.16 -0.89 -16.51
N VAL A 64 15.40 -1.49 -17.42
CA VAL A 64 14.10 -0.97 -17.87
C VAL A 64 12.99 -1.81 -17.27
N SER A 65 11.96 -1.15 -16.72
CA SER A 65 10.78 -1.79 -16.16
C SER A 65 9.55 -1.51 -17.01
N LEU A 66 8.95 -2.55 -17.59
CA LEU A 66 7.77 -2.44 -18.43
C LEU A 66 6.44 -2.65 -17.66
N SER A 67 6.47 -2.68 -16.33
CA SER A 67 5.22 -2.71 -15.54
C SER A 67 5.36 -2.01 -14.19
N PRO A 68 4.24 -1.48 -13.64
CA PRO A 68 4.24 -0.89 -12.31
C PRO A 68 4.69 -1.88 -11.21
N SER A 69 4.18 -3.11 -11.21
CA SER A 69 4.57 -4.13 -10.20
C SER A 69 6.07 -4.47 -10.23
N LEU A 70 6.67 -4.47 -11.41
CA LEU A 70 8.11 -4.69 -11.58
C LEU A 70 8.91 -3.48 -11.08
N THR A 71 8.43 -2.26 -11.31
CA THR A 71 9.05 -1.04 -10.79
C THR A 71 9.04 -1.06 -9.27
N GLU A 72 7.91 -1.35 -8.64
CA GLU A 72 7.81 -1.46 -7.18
C GLU A 72 8.78 -2.51 -6.62
N THR A 73 8.93 -3.64 -7.30
CA THR A 73 9.87 -4.68 -6.89
C THR A 73 11.31 -4.20 -6.97
N LEU A 74 11.73 -3.55 -8.06
CA LEU A 74 13.08 -3.03 -8.22
C LEU A 74 13.44 -2.02 -7.12
N PHE A 75 12.53 -1.09 -6.82
CA PHE A 75 12.75 -0.11 -5.76
C PHE A 75 12.79 -0.77 -4.37
N ALA A 76 11.91 -1.74 -4.10
CA ALA A 76 11.93 -2.50 -2.84
C ALA A 76 13.22 -3.32 -2.65
N LEU A 77 13.92 -3.68 -3.72
CA LEU A 77 15.22 -4.35 -3.71
C LEU A 77 16.41 -3.38 -3.66
N GLY A 78 16.16 -2.06 -3.60
CA GLY A 78 17.19 -1.04 -3.58
C GLY A 78 17.93 -0.87 -4.90
N LEU A 79 17.23 -1.02 -6.03
CA LEU A 79 17.78 -0.88 -7.39
C LEU A 79 17.27 0.39 -8.11
N GLY A 80 16.63 1.32 -7.40
CA GLY A 80 16.01 2.51 -8.00
C GLY A 80 16.98 3.39 -8.80
N ASP A 81 18.24 3.43 -8.37
CA ASP A 81 19.35 4.13 -9.03
C ASP A 81 19.78 3.49 -10.36
N LYS A 82 19.50 2.20 -10.55
CA LYS A 82 19.77 1.43 -11.77
C LYS A 82 18.62 1.44 -12.76
N VAL A 83 17.45 1.93 -12.36
CA VAL A 83 16.29 2.05 -13.26
C VAL A 83 16.50 3.24 -14.18
N VAL A 84 16.47 3.00 -15.49
CA VAL A 84 16.67 4.04 -16.52
C VAL A 84 15.43 4.29 -17.38
N GLY A 85 14.46 3.38 -17.34
CA GLY A 85 13.20 3.53 -18.06
C GLY A 85 12.04 2.82 -17.38
N VAL A 86 10.88 3.47 -17.40
CA VAL A 86 9.62 2.95 -16.84
C VAL A 86 8.43 3.27 -17.75
N THR A 87 7.31 2.56 -17.61
CA THR A 87 6.07 2.93 -18.32
C THR A 87 5.44 4.19 -17.73
N GLN A 88 4.55 4.84 -18.50
CA GLN A 88 3.77 5.98 -18.01
C GLN A 88 2.86 5.68 -16.82
N TYR A 89 2.64 4.39 -16.50
CA TYR A 89 1.83 3.93 -15.38
C TYR A 89 2.66 3.62 -14.12
N CYS A 90 3.99 3.69 -14.22
CA CYS A 90 4.88 3.44 -13.08
C CYS A 90 5.00 4.73 -12.26
N ASP A 91 4.25 4.79 -11.17
CA ASP A 91 4.05 5.98 -10.35
C ASP A 91 4.43 5.79 -8.87
N TYR A 92 4.85 4.57 -8.50
CA TYR A 92 5.18 4.18 -7.12
C TYR A 92 6.52 3.41 -7.07
N PRO A 93 7.38 3.64 -6.07
CA PRO A 93 7.23 4.63 -4.98
C PRO A 93 7.25 6.08 -5.50
N PRO A 94 6.86 7.08 -4.69
CA PRO A 94 6.82 8.48 -5.11
C PRO A 94 8.14 9.01 -5.73
N GLU A 95 9.27 8.44 -5.32
CA GLU A 95 10.59 8.71 -5.87
C GLU A 95 10.66 8.47 -7.39
N VAL A 96 9.89 7.53 -7.97
CA VAL A 96 9.85 7.30 -9.41
C VAL A 96 9.48 8.57 -10.15
N LYS A 97 8.44 9.28 -9.70
CA LYS A 97 8.01 10.56 -10.30
C LYS A 97 9.11 11.60 -10.23
N THR A 98 9.77 11.70 -9.06
CA THR A 98 10.90 12.61 -8.87
C THR A 98 12.06 12.31 -9.80
N LEU A 99 12.41 11.03 -10.00
CA LEU A 99 13.50 10.63 -10.90
C LEU A 99 13.15 10.85 -12.38
N VAL A 100 11.87 10.72 -12.75
CA VAL A 100 11.37 11.08 -14.10
C VAL A 100 11.45 12.58 -14.33
N GLU A 101 10.99 13.41 -13.38
CA GLU A 101 11.07 14.87 -13.46
C GLU A 101 12.52 15.37 -13.53
N GLN A 102 13.45 14.67 -12.87
CA GLN A 102 14.89 14.94 -12.95
C GLN A 102 15.55 14.44 -14.24
N GLY A 103 14.82 13.76 -15.13
CA GLY A 103 15.36 13.19 -16.36
C GLY A 103 16.29 11.98 -16.15
N LYS A 104 16.31 11.38 -14.95
CA LYS A 104 17.10 10.18 -14.65
C LYS A 104 16.42 8.91 -15.14
N ILE A 105 15.08 8.89 -15.12
CA ILE A 105 14.24 7.82 -15.65
C ILE A 105 13.47 8.34 -16.86
N THR A 106 13.50 7.60 -17.96
CA THR A 106 12.73 7.92 -19.16
C THR A 106 11.39 7.20 -19.18
N ILE A 107 10.30 7.88 -19.56
CA ILE A 107 9.02 7.23 -19.83
C ILE A 107 9.08 6.54 -21.19
N ILE A 108 8.94 5.21 -21.21
CA ILE A 108 9.10 4.37 -22.41
C ILE A 108 7.77 3.87 -22.98
N GLY A 109 6.71 4.68 -22.86
CA GLY A 109 5.38 4.37 -23.39
C GLY A 109 4.49 3.61 -22.41
N GLY A 110 3.57 2.79 -22.96
CA GLY A 110 2.53 2.10 -22.22
C GLY A 110 2.93 0.69 -21.76
N TYR A 111 2.09 0.10 -20.91
CA TYR A 111 2.24 -1.26 -20.41
C TYR A 111 2.02 -2.33 -21.50
N THR A 112 1.03 -2.15 -22.37
CA THR A 112 0.75 -3.00 -23.54
C THR A 112 1.34 -2.44 -24.84
N THR A 113 1.80 -1.18 -24.81
CA THR A 113 2.32 -0.44 -25.96
C THR A 113 3.65 0.24 -25.62
N PRO A 114 4.69 -0.53 -25.24
CA PRO A 114 6.00 0.01 -24.98
C PRO A 114 6.62 0.60 -26.26
N ASN A 115 7.37 1.69 -26.13
CA ASN A 115 8.15 2.27 -27.22
C ASN A 115 9.50 1.55 -27.31
N VAL A 116 9.59 0.58 -28.23
CA VAL A 116 10.76 -0.30 -28.37
C VAL A 116 12.01 0.48 -28.78
N GLU A 117 11.88 1.46 -29.68
CA GLU A 117 13.01 2.30 -30.11
C GLU A 117 13.59 3.11 -28.95
N ALA A 118 12.73 3.68 -28.11
CA ALA A 118 13.16 4.40 -26.91
C ALA A 118 13.86 3.46 -25.92
N ILE A 119 13.34 2.24 -25.72
CA ILE A 119 13.99 1.23 -24.87
C ILE A 119 15.38 0.88 -25.39
N ILE A 120 15.52 0.61 -26.69
CA ILE A 120 16.81 0.30 -27.31
C ILE A 120 17.78 1.50 -27.16
N GLY A 121 17.29 2.72 -27.36
CA GLY A 121 18.07 3.95 -27.20
C GLY A 121 18.62 4.17 -25.78
N LEU A 122 17.98 3.59 -24.76
CA LEU A 122 18.48 3.62 -23.38
C LEU A 122 19.64 2.64 -23.14
N ASN A 123 19.96 1.76 -24.08
CA ASN A 123 21.00 0.73 -23.97
C ASN A 123 20.93 -0.03 -22.62
N PRO A 124 19.81 -0.70 -22.30
CA PRO A 124 19.65 -1.43 -21.05
C PRO A 124 20.39 -2.78 -21.07
N ASP A 125 20.87 -3.20 -19.91
CA ASP A 125 21.44 -4.54 -19.71
C ASP A 125 20.34 -5.58 -19.45
N LEU A 126 19.21 -5.13 -18.91
CA LEU A 126 18.07 -5.96 -18.53
C LEU A 126 16.76 -5.20 -18.71
N VAL A 127 15.81 -5.82 -19.40
CA VAL A 127 14.41 -5.40 -19.44
C VAL A 127 13.59 -6.40 -18.63
N LEU A 128 12.85 -5.90 -17.65
CA LEU A 128 11.82 -6.67 -16.96
C LEU A 128 10.48 -6.30 -17.57
N GLY A 129 9.67 -7.28 -17.97
CA GLY A 129 8.33 -6.97 -18.44
C GLY A 129 7.30 -8.05 -18.21
N HIS A 130 6.09 -7.77 -18.68
CA HIS A 130 4.93 -8.65 -18.56
C HIS A 130 4.57 -9.23 -19.91
N LYS A 131 3.91 -10.40 -19.93
CA LYS A 131 3.46 -11.06 -21.17
C LYS A 131 2.56 -10.17 -22.04
N LEU A 132 1.81 -9.28 -21.40
CA LEU A 132 0.93 -8.29 -22.04
C LEU A 132 1.67 -7.23 -22.88
N MET A 133 3.01 -7.16 -22.82
CA MET A 133 3.78 -6.33 -23.76
C MET A 133 3.65 -6.79 -25.21
N GLY A 134 3.27 -8.06 -25.45
CA GLY A 134 3.14 -8.65 -26.78
C GLY A 134 4.44 -9.30 -27.31
N GLU A 135 4.29 -10.36 -28.10
CA GLU A 135 5.42 -11.14 -28.63
C GLU A 135 6.30 -10.35 -29.60
N ASP A 136 5.72 -9.44 -30.40
CA ASP A 136 6.48 -8.68 -31.39
C ASP A 136 7.46 -7.71 -30.73
N ASN A 137 7.03 -7.06 -29.65
CA ASN A 137 7.88 -6.21 -28.82
C ASN A 137 9.00 -7.02 -28.16
N LEU A 138 8.67 -8.21 -27.64
CA LEU A 138 9.66 -9.12 -27.06
C LEU A 138 10.74 -9.51 -28.09
N LYS A 139 10.31 -9.97 -29.28
CA LYS A 139 11.21 -10.36 -30.37
C LYS A 139 12.08 -9.20 -30.85
N ALA A 140 11.51 -7.99 -30.94
CA ALA A 140 12.26 -6.80 -31.33
C ALA A 140 13.38 -6.46 -30.34
N LEU A 141 13.11 -6.54 -29.04
CA LEU A 141 14.12 -6.33 -27.98
C LEU A 141 15.20 -7.43 -28.01
N GLU A 142 14.81 -8.70 -28.19
CA GLU A 142 15.76 -9.81 -28.32
C GLU A 142 16.64 -9.70 -29.56
N ASN A 143 16.07 -9.30 -30.71
CA ASN A 143 16.81 -9.04 -31.95
C ASN A 143 17.84 -7.91 -31.79
N ALA A 144 17.53 -6.93 -30.93
CA ALA A 144 18.46 -5.89 -30.51
C ALA A 144 19.51 -6.37 -29.49
N LYS A 145 19.52 -7.68 -29.16
CA LYS A 145 20.42 -8.33 -28.19
C LYS A 145 20.25 -7.84 -26.76
N ILE A 146 19.07 -7.33 -26.42
CA ILE A 146 18.72 -6.90 -25.06
C ILE A 146 18.21 -8.13 -24.29
N THR A 147 18.68 -8.31 -23.06
CA THR A 147 18.20 -9.39 -22.20
C THR A 147 16.82 -9.04 -21.65
N VAL A 148 15.81 -9.89 -21.88
CA VAL A 148 14.43 -9.66 -21.42
C VAL A 148 13.93 -10.80 -20.54
N LEU A 149 13.44 -10.49 -19.34
CA LEU A 149 12.73 -11.43 -18.47
C LEU A 149 11.23 -11.10 -18.43
N VAL A 150 10.38 -12.09 -18.68
CA VAL A 150 8.92 -11.95 -18.66
C VAL A 150 8.34 -12.55 -17.37
N PHE A 151 7.47 -11.79 -16.70
CA PHE A 151 6.79 -12.20 -15.47
C PHE A 151 5.27 -12.08 -15.59
N GLU A 152 4.55 -13.05 -15.05
CA GLU A 152 3.07 -13.13 -15.01
C GLU A 152 2.65 -13.94 -13.77
N PRO A 153 2.81 -13.39 -12.55
CA PRO A 153 2.40 -14.09 -11.33
C PRO A 153 0.87 -14.23 -11.24
N GLU A 154 0.39 -15.46 -11.05
CA GLU A 154 -1.05 -15.75 -10.89
C GLU A 154 -1.54 -15.65 -9.43
N ASP A 155 -0.65 -15.79 -8.45
CA ASP A 155 -0.97 -15.81 -7.03
C ASP A 155 0.16 -15.21 -6.16
N ILE A 156 -0.04 -15.21 -4.83
CA ILE A 156 0.94 -14.70 -3.87
C ILE A 156 2.28 -15.46 -3.96
N ASN A 157 2.27 -16.77 -4.23
CA ASN A 157 3.50 -17.55 -4.39
C ASN A 157 4.22 -17.19 -5.70
N GLY A 158 3.47 -16.91 -6.76
CA GLY A 158 3.96 -16.35 -8.02
C GLY A 158 4.66 -15.01 -7.79
N ILE A 159 4.08 -14.13 -6.98
CA ILE A 159 4.71 -12.85 -6.58
C ILE A 159 6.03 -13.11 -5.83
N TYR A 160 6.06 -14.04 -4.87
CA TYR A 160 7.31 -14.41 -4.19
C TYR A 160 8.36 -14.97 -5.16
N SER A 161 7.94 -15.82 -6.10
CA SER A 161 8.81 -16.40 -7.12
C SER A 161 9.39 -15.34 -8.05
N GLN A 162 8.57 -14.36 -8.46
CA GLN A 162 8.99 -13.20 -9.24
C GLN A 162 10.03 -12.37 -8.48
N ILE A 163 9.74 -11.97 -7.23
CA ILE A 163 10.68 -11.20 -6.40
C ILE A 163 12.01 -11.95 -6.26
N LYS A 164 11.96 -13.26 -6.00
CA LYS A 164 13.15 -14.11 -5.88
C LYS A 164 13.97 -14.15 -7.17
N ARG A 165 13.31 -14.34 -8.32
CA ARG A 165 13.98 -14.38 -9.63
C ARG A 165 14.56 -13.03 -10.03
N ILE A 166 13.87 -11.92 -9.73
CA ILE A 166 14.40 -10.57 -9.92
C ILE A 166 15.62 -10.35 -9.02
N GLY A 167 15.54 -10.75 -7.75
CA GLY A 167 16.68 -10.72 -6.81
C GLY A 167 17.89 -11.45 -7.38
N LYS A 168 17.71 -12.69 -7.84
CA LYS A 168 18.79 -13.46 -8.49
C LYS A 168 19.32 -12.79 -9.75
N ALA A 169 18.45 -12.30 -10.63
CA ALA A 169 18.81 -11.63 -11.87
C ALA A 169 19.63 -10.35 -11.67
N THR A 170 19.51 -9.73 -10.50
CA THR A 170 20.08 -8.41 -10.19
C THR A 170 21.15 -8.45 -9.09
N GLY A 171 21.53 -9.64 -8.61
CA GLY A 171 22.48 -9.79 -7.50
C GLY A 171 21.95 -9.35 -6.13
N LYS A 172 20.62 -9.25 -5.98
CA LYS A 172 19.90 -8.81 -4.77
C LYS A 172 19.14 -9.95 -4.08
N GLU A 173 19.68 -11.18 -4.08
CA GLU A 173 19.01 -12.34 -3.47
C GLU A 173 18.73 -12.18 -1.96
N GLU A 174 19.66 -11.59 -1.22
CA GLU A 174 19.47 -11.35 0.22
C GLU A 174 18.36 -10.33 0.49
N ALA A 175 18.33 -9.24 -0.27
CA ALA A 175 17.26 -8.24 -0.21
C ALA A 175 15.90 -8.86 -0.61
N ALA A 176 15.88 -9.68 -1.67
CA ALA A 176 14.68 -10.39 -2.11
C ALA A 176 14.17 -11.38 -1.06
N THR A 177 15.08 -12.13 -0.43
CA THR A 177 14.75 -13.06 0.65
C THR A 177 14.19 -12.32 1.86
N SER A 178 14.82 -11.20 2.24
CA SER A 178 14.36 -10.35 3.34
C SER A 178 12.98 -9.77 3.08
N LEU A 179 12.74 -9.24 1.87
CA LEU A 179 11.45 -8.72 1.43
C LEU A 179 10.36 -9.81 1.48
N ILE A 180 10.61 -10.99 0.90
CA ILE A 180 9.67 -12.11 0.90
C ILE A 180 9.35 -12.55 2.33
N ASN A 181 10.35 -12.62 3.21
CA ASN A 181 10.14 -13.00 4.61
C ASN A 181 9.29 -11.97 5.36
N ALA A 182 9.52 -10.67 5.14
CA ALA A 182 8.70 -9.60 5.70
C ALA A 182 7.25 -9.68 5.20
N MET A 183 7.04 -9.90 3.90
CA MET A 183 5.70 -10.10 3.33
C MET A 183 4.98 -11.30 3.94
N LYS A 184 5.66 -12.45 4.04
CA LYS A 184 5.12 -13.67 4.66
C LYS A 184 4.75 -13.45 6.12
N ALA A 185 5.59 -12.77 6.89
CA ALA A 185 5.34 -12.49 8.30
C ALA A 185 4.07 -11.65 8.48
N ARG A 186 3.92 -10.58 7.69
CA ARG A 186 2.72 -9.72 7.72
C ARG A 186 1.45 -10.47 7.30
N ILE A 187 1.49 -11.24 6.22
CA ILE A 187 0.36 -12.06 5.77
C ILE A 187 -0.01 -13.12 6.82
N ASN A 188 0.98 -13.76 7.46
CA ASN A 188 0.74 -14.73 8.52
C ASN A 188 0.10 -14.08 9.75
N ALA A 189 0.50 -12.86 10.12
CA ALA A 189 -0.12 -12.11 11.20
C ALA A 189 -1.62 -11.83 10.91
N VAL A 190 -1.95 -11.45 9.67
CA VAL A 190 -3.35 -11.32 9.23
C VAL A 190 -4.09 -12.64 9.36
N LYS A 191 -3.55 -13.74 8.79
CA LYS A 191 -4.16 -15.07 8.83
C LYS A 191 -4.43 -15.56 10.26
N GLN A 192 -3.47 -15.38 11.17
CA GLN A 192 -3.63 -15.72 12.59
C GLN A 192 -4.74 -14.91 13.24
N LYS A 193 -4.77 -13.60 12.96
CA LYS A 193 -5.75 -12.69 13.55
C LYS A 193 -7.17 -12.98 13.05
N VAL A 194 -7.37 -13.24 11.76
CA VAL A 194 -8.69 -13.56 11.19
C VAL A 194 -9.08 -15.01 11.42
N GLY A 195 -8.15 -15.91 11.75
CA GLY A 195 -8.42 -17.33 12.01
C GLY A 195 -9.35 -17.63 13.19
N VAL A 196 -9.65 -16.62 14.03
CA VAL A 196 -10.60 -16.73 15.15
C VAL A 196 -12.07 -16.64 14.70
N VAL A 197 -12.34 -16.23 13.45
CA VAL A 197 -13.71 -16.06 12.95
C VAL A 197 -14.24 -17.39 12.39
N SER A 198 -15.48 -17.73 12.75
CA SER A 198 -16.15 -18.95 12.26
C SER A 198 -16.83 -18.76 10.92
N GLU A 199 -17.37 -17.57 10.67
CA GLU A 199 -18.08 -17.21 9.43
C GLU A 199 -17.21 -16.30 8.59
N LYS A 200 -16.91 -16.73 7.36
CA LYS A 200 -16.14 -15.94 6.41
C LYS A 200 -17.03 -14.97 5.66
N VAL A 201 -16.52 -13.76 5.42
CA VAL A 201 -17.19 -12.72 4.62
C VAL A 201 -17.19 -13.11 3.15
N ARG A 202 -18.36 -13.09 2.50
CA ARG A 202 -18.49 -13.27 1.05
C ARG A 202 -18.19 -11.97 0.32
N VAL A 203 -17.30 -12.00 -0.67
CA VAL A 203 -16.74 -10.81 -1.32
C VAL A 203 -16.90 -10.90 -2.83
N ALA A 204 -17.43 -9.85 -3.43
CA ALA A 204 -17.32 -9.62 -4.87
C ALA A 204 -16.28 -8.52 -5.12
N HIS A 205 -15.25 -8.83 -5.91
CA HIS A 205 -14.30 -7.83 -6.42
C HIS A 205 -14.60 -7.51 -7.88
N MET A 206 -14.49 -6.23 -8.23
CA MET A 206 -14.71 -5.71 -9.57
C MET A 206 -13.73 -4.59 -9.90
N CYS A 207 -13.23 -4.57 -11.14
CA CYS A 207 -12.30 -3.54 -11.63
C CYS A 207 -12.91 -2.67 -12.76
N TRP A 208 -14.10 -3.02 -13.24
CA TRP A 208 -14.85 -2.26 -14.22
C TRP A 208 -16.34 -2.51 -14.06
N LEU A 209 -17.18 -1.51 -14.34
CA LEU A 209 -18.65 -1.64 -14.22
C LEU A 209 -19.36 -1.76 -15.56
N GLU A 210 -18.75 -1.34 -16.68
CA GLU A 210 -19.41 -1.34 -17.99
C GLU A 210 -18.47 -1.79 -19.13
N PRO A 211 -18.39 -3.10 -19.41
CA PRO A 211 -19.12 -4.20 -18.75
C PRO A 211 -18.60 -4.52 -17.34
N ILE A 212 -19.38 -5.22 -16.50
CA ILE A 212 -18.96 -5.57 -15.14
C ILE A 212 -17.84 -6.62 -15.22
N TRP A 213 -16.60 -6.22 -14.92
CA TRP A 213 -15.45 -7.13 -14.84
C TRP A 213 -15.17 -7.53 -13.40
N VAL A 214 -15.11 -8.83 -13.15
CA VAL A 214 -14.83 -9.41 -11.83
C VAL A 214 -13.56 -10.26 -11.85
N SER A 215 -12.93 -10.39 -10.69
CA SER A 215 -11.84 -11.36 -10.47
C SER A 215 -12.40 -12.69 -9.96
N GLY A 216 -12.17 -13.78 -10.70
CA GLY A 216 -12.46 -15.15 -10.29
C GLY A 216 -11.27 -15.84 -9.61
N GLY A 217 -11.32 -17.17 -9.54
CA GLY A 217 -10.23 -18.02 -9.07
C GLY A 217 -8.97 -17.91 -9.93
N ARG A 218 -7.83 -18.39 -9.42
CA ARG A 218 -6.50 -18.24 -10.05
C ARG A 218 -6.12 -16.80 -10.39
N THR A 219 -6.53 -15.86 -9.54
CA THR A 219 -6.06 -14.48 -9.56
C THR A 219 -5.36 -14.17 -8.24
N PHE A 220 -4.38 -13.26 -8.28
CA PHE A 220 -3.74 -12.80 -7.05
C PHE A 220 -4.71 -12.02 -6.15
N ILE A 221 -5.77 -11.45 -6.73
CA ILE A 221 -6.88 -10.81 -6.01
C ILE A 221 -7.68 -11.86 -5.22
N ASN A 222 -8.00 -13.00 -5.82
CA ASN A 222 -8.62 -14.11 -5.10
C ASN A 222 -7.74 -14.58 -3.93
N ALA A 223 -6.44 -14.76 -4.18
CA ALA A 223 -5.49 -15.14 -3.12
C ALA A 223 -5.41 -14.09 -2.00
N ALA A 224 -5.54 -12.79 -2.32
CA ALA A 224 -5.57 -11.73 -1.33
C ALA A 224 -6.86 -11.74 -0.50
N ILE A 225 -8.03 -11.95 -1.13
CA ILE A 225 -9.32 -12.09 -0.45
C ILE A 225 -9.28 -13.27 0.53
N GLU A 226 -8.77 -14.43 0.10
CA GLU A 226 -8.65 -15.62 0.94
C GLU A 226 -7.66 -15.40 2.09
N ALA A 227 -6.51 -14.77 1.82
CA ALA A 227 -5.52 -14.46 2.86
C ALA A 227 -6.04 -13.48 3.92
N ALA A 228 -6.94 -12.57 3.53
CA ALA A 228 -7.65 -11.66 4.43
C ALA A 228 -8.82 -12.34 5.18
N GLY A 229 -9.09 -13.62 4.91
CA GLY A 229 -10.12 -14.42 5.56
C GLY A 229 -11.50 -14.33 4.90
N GLY A 230 -11.62 -13.76 3.70
CA GLY A 230 -12.86 -13.74 2.92
C GLY A 230 -13.05 -14.98 2.06
N ILE A 231 -14.20 -15.04 1.36
CA ILE A 231 -14.51 -15.97 0.28
C ILE A 231 -14.87 -15.12 -0.94
N ASN A 232 -14.13 -15.27 -2.04
CA ASN A 232 -14.51 -14.66 -3.31
C ASN A 232 -15.72 -15.41 -3.89
N VAL A 233 -16.83 -14.71 -4.12
CA VAL A 233 -18.06 -15.36 -4.60
C VAL A 233 -17.96 -15.93 -6.02
N PHE A 234 -16.91 -15.57 -6.76
CA PHE A 234 -16.64 -16.05 -8.12
C PHE A 234 -15.48 -17.05 -8.22
N SER A 235 -14.85 -17.45 -7.10
CA SER A 235 -13.64 -18.30 -7.12
C SER A 235 -13.85 -19.63 -7.83
N ASP A 236 -15.03 -20.22 -7.67
CA ASP A 236 -15.33 -21.58 -8.11
C ASP A 236 -15.96 -21.62 -9.51
N THR A 237 -16.52 -20.51 -9.97
CA THR A 237 -17.29 -20.42 -11.23
C THR A 237 -16.55 -19.68 -12.33
N ILE A 238 -15.60 -18.81 -11.99
CA ILE A 238 -14.83 -18.01 -12.93
C ILE A 238 -13.34 -18.25 -12.69
N THR A 239 -12.57 -18.47 -13.75
CA THR A 239 -11.10 -18.49 -13.70
C THR A 239 -10.56 -17.23 -14.35
N GLY A 240 -9.60 -16.56 -13.70
CA GLY A 240 -9.03 -15.32 -14.19
C GLY A 240 -10.00 -14.14 -14.05
N TYR A 241 -9.98 -13.25 -15.03
CA TYR A 241 -10.86 -12.09 -15.09
C TYR A 241 -11.93 -12.31 -16.16
N ALA A 242 -13.18 -11.99 -15.85
CA ALA A 242 -14.29 -12.15 -16.79
C ALA A 242 -15.37 -11.11 -16.59
N THR A 243 -16.17 -10.91 -17.65
CA THR A 243 -17.38 -10.11 -17.59
C THR A 243 -18.56 -10.93 -17.06
N VAL A 244 -19.37 -10.36 -16.19
CA VAL A 244 -20.61 -10.96 -15.67
C VAL A 244 -21.81 -10.03 -15.85
N SER A 245 -23.03 -10.59 -15.76
CA SER A 245 -24.24 -9.78 -15.72
C SER A 245 -24.53 -9.28 -14.29
N PRO A 246 -25.35 -8.22 -14.12
CA PRO A 246 -25.81 -7.80 -12.80
C PRO A 246 -26.49 -8.92 -12.01
N GLU A 247 -27.30 -9.75 -12.67
CA GLU A 247 -28.01 -10.87 -12.07
C GLU A 247 -27.05 -11.91 -11.49
N THR A 248 -25.92 -12.17 -12.15
CA THR A 248 -24.89 -13.08 -11.63
C THR A 248 -24.31 -12.58 -10.30
N VAL A 249 -24.12 -11.27 -10.15
CA VAL A 249 -23.65 -10.66 -8.89
C VAL A 249 -24.74 -10.68 -7.82
N ILE A 250 -26.00 -10.45 -8.22
CA ILE A 250 -27.16 -10.50 -7.32
C ILE A 250 -27.36 -11.91 -6.76
N GLU A 251 -27.33 -12.94 -7.60
CA GLU A 251 -27.46 -14.34 -7.21
C GLU A 251 -26.33 -14.80 -6.30
N ALA A 252 -25.12 -14.31 -6.55
CA ALA A 252 -23.97 -14.55 -5.69
C ALA A 252 -24.10 -13.90 -4.29
N ASP A 253 -25.00 -12.93 -4.09
CA ASP A 253 -25.33 -12.26 -2.83
C ASP A 253 -24.10 -12.01 -1.91
N PRO A 254 -23.14 -11.16 -2.34
CA PRO A 254 -21.95 -10.86 -1.55
C PRO A 254 -22.29 -10.05 -0.28
N ASP A 255 -21.52 -10.27 0.79
CA ASP A 255 -21.58 -9.46 2.02
C ASP A 255 -20.84 -8.13 1.87
N VAL A 256 -19.85 -8.08 0.97
CA VAL A 256 -19.00 -6.92 0.68
C VAL A 256 -18.76 -6.83 -0.82
N ILE A 257 -18.88 -5.62 -1.37
CA ILE A 257 -18.41 -5.30 -2.73
C ILE A 257 -17.14 -4.46 -2.60
N ILE A 258 -16.06 -4.91 -3.24
CA ILE A 258 -14.81 -4.17 -3.41
C ILE A 258 -14.72 -3.76 -4.87
N TYR A 259 -14.63 -2.46 -5.13
CA TYR A 259 -14.34 -1.92 -6.45
C TYR A 259 -12.95 -1.29 -6.44
N THR A 260 -12.11 -1.67 -7.39
CA THR A 260 -10.78 -1.06 -7.56
C THR A 260 -10.75 -0.26 -8.86
N SER A 261 -10.10 0.90 -8.82
CA SER A 261 -9.76 1.63 -10.04
C SER A 261 -8.59 2.58 -9.84
N MET A 262 -7.53 2.40 -10.61
CA MET A 262 -6.40 3.35 -10.67
C MET A 262 -6.80 4.74 -11.17
N GLY A 263 -7.95 4.89 -11.85
CA GLY A 263 -8.43 6.17 -12.35
C GLY A 263 -9.93 6.17 -12.61
N LEU A 264 -10.65 7.00 -11.87
CA LEU A 264 -12.08 7.23 -12.11
C LEU A 264 -12.27 8.35 -13.13
N THR A 265 -13.20 8.13 -14.06
CA THR A 265 -13.71 9.19 -14.96
C THR A 265 -14.85 9.99 -14.34
N VAL A 266 -15.40 9.50 -13.22
CA VAL A 266 -16.55 10.04 -12.52
C VAL A 266 -16.28 10.11 -11.01
N SER A 267 -17.15 10.77 -10.24
CA SER A 267 -16.94 10.87 -8.80
C SER A 267 -17.06 9.50 -8.10
N PRO A 268 -16.36 9.26 -6.98
CA PRO A 268 -16.54 8.03 -6.19
C PRO A 268 -18.00 7.78 -5.78
N ASN A 269 -18.76 8.85 -5.49
CA ASN A 269 -20.18 8.73 -5.15
C ASN A 269 -21.00 8.20 -6.33
N GLU A 270 -20.74 8.69 -7.54
CA GLU A 270 -21.42 8.21 -8.75
C GLU A 270 -21.15 6.73 -9.01
N VAL A 271 -19.90 6.27 -8.80
CA VAL A 271 -19.56 4.83 -8.87
C VAL A 271 -20.37 4.04 -7.84
N LYS A 272 -20.45 4.51 -6.58
CA LYS A 272 -21.23 3.81 -5.55
C LYS A 272 -22.73 3.80 -5.87
N GLU A 273 -23.30 4.89 -6.40
CA GLU A 273 -24.72 4.91 -6.82
C GLU A 273 -24.97 3.91 -7.94
N LYS A 274 -24.07 3.81 -8.92
CA LYS A 274 -24.16 2.81 -9.99
C LYS A 274 -24.08 1.37 -9.48
N ILE A 275 -23.20 1.10 -8.52
CA ILE A 275 -23.14 -0.21 -7.83
C ILE A 275 -24.47 -0.49 -7.11
N ARG A 276 -25.09 0.51 -6.49
CA ARG A 276 -26.40 0.34 -5.83
C ARG A 276 -27.52 0.10 -6.83
N GLU A 277 -27.48 0.74 -7.99
CA GLU A 277 -28.43 0.51 -9.08
C GLU A 277 -28.31 -0.93 -9.61
N PHE A 278 -27.09 -1.39 -9.89
CA PHE A 278 -26.85 -2.73 -10.44
C PHE A 278 -27.10 -3.87 -9.43
N PHE A 279 -26.79 -3.66 -8.15
CA PHE A 279 -26.74 -4.75 -7.17
C PHE A 279 -27.61 -4.52 -5.93
N GLY A 280 -28.63 -3.66 -6.05
CA GLY A 280 -29.53 -3.23 -4.98
C GLY A 280 -29.99 -4.31 -3.99
N PRO A 281 -30.42 -5.50 -4.46
CA PRO A 281 -30.89 -6.57 -3.57
C PRO A 281 -29.81 -7.26 -2.71
N THR A 282 -28.52 -7.11 -3.03
CA THR A 282 -27.44 -7.83 -2.34
C THR A 282 -27.26 -7.37 -0.89
N LYS A 283 -26.80 -8.28 -0.02
CA LYS A 283 -26.41 -7.94 1.37
C LYS A 283 -25.40 -6.79 1.44
N ALA A 284 -24.43 -6.75 0.52
CA ALA A 284 -23.44 -5.68 0.45
C ALA A 284 -24.10 -4.30 0.30
N VAL A 285 -25.04 -4.15 -0.63
CA VAL A 285 -25.75 -2.88 -0.85
C VAL A 285 -26.68 -2.56 0.32
N GLN A 286 -27.47 -3.53 0.79
CA GLN A 286 -28.41 -3.34 1.90
C GLN A 286 -27.74 -2.94 3.21
N ARG A 287 -26.46 -3.32 3.40
CA ARG A 287 -25.66 -3.01 4.60
C ARG A 287 -24.64 -1.88 4.38
N ASP A 288 -24.70 -1.18 3.24
CA ASP A 288 -23.74 -0.15 2.80
C ASP A 288 -22.26 -0.59 2.89
N ARG A 289 -21.99 -1.86 2.60
CA ARG A 289 -20.64 -2.45 2.56
C ARG A 289 -20.07 -2.45 1.14
N ILE A 290 -20.06 -1.26 0.54
CA ILE A 290 -19.46 -0.98 -0.77
C ILE A 290 -18.19 -0.18 -0.54
N TYR A 291 -17.03 -0.76 -0.86
CA TYR A 291 -15.73 -0.13 -0.66
C TYR A 291 -15.05 0.13 -2.00
N LEU A 292 -14.65 1.38 -2.21
CA LEU A 292 -13.87 1.80 -3.38
C LEU A 292 -12.41 1.96 -2.95
N LEU A 293 -11.51 1.20 -3.58
CA LEU A 293 -10.07 1.38 -3.47
C LEU A 293 -9.61 2.04 -4.77
N ILE A 294 -9.27 3.33 -4.70
CA ILE A 294 -8.98 4.16 -5.88
C ILE A 294 -7.62 4.85 -5.74
N GLY A 295 -7.09 5.36 -6.84
CA GLY A 295 -5.77 6.01 -6.83
C GLY A 295 -4.68 5.05 -6.31
N ASP A 296 -3.85 5.51 -5.38
CA ASP A 296 -2.75 4.70 -4.83
C ASP A 296 -3.25 3.45 -4.11
N ALA A 297 -4.45 3.46 -3.52
CA ALA A 297 -5.02 2.29 -2.87
C ALA A 297 -5.38 1.18 -3.85
N ALA A 298 -5.84 1.52 -5.06
CA ALA A 298 -6.17 0.54 -6.09
C ALA A 298 -4.94 -0.31 -6.46
N SER A 299 -3.77 0.32 -6.48
CA SER A 299 -2.50 -0.34 -6.82
C SER A 299 -2.17 -1.53 -5.91
N MET A 300 -2.69 -1.59 -4.69
CA MET A 300 -2.50 -2.71 -3.76
C MET A 300 -3.20 -4.00 -4.23
N LEU A 301 -4.23 -3.88 -5.07
CA LEU A 301 -5.02 -5.01 -5.58
C LEU A 301 -5.03 -5.08 -7.12
N GLU A 302 -4.47 -4.10 -7.82
CA GLU A 302 -4.34 -4.12 -9.28
C GLU A 302 -2.93 -4.44 -9.77
N ARG A 303 -1.94 -4.45 -8.87
CA ARG A 303 -0.54 -4.75 -9.22
C ARG A 303 -0.07 -5.99 -8.48
N SER A 304 0.43 -6.96 -9.24
CA SER A 304 1.01 -8.19 -8.72
C SER A 304 2.44 -7.99 -8.20
N GLY A 305 2.59 -7.13 -7.20
CA GLY A 305 3.88 -6.75 -6.60
C GLY A 305 3.87 -6.77 -5.07
N PRO A 306 4.93 -6.24 -4.43
CA PRO A 306 5.07 -6.25 -2.97
C PRO A 306 3.90 -5.58 -2.21
N GLY A 307 3.24 -4.59 -2.83
CA GLY A 307 2.10 -3.87 -2.25
C GLY A 307 0.86 -4.73 -1.96
N ILE A 308 0.79 -5.96 -2.46
CA ILE A 308 -0.33 -6.88 -2.19
C ILE A 308 -0.54 -7.14 -0.69
N VAL A 309 0.52 -7.04 0.12
CA VAL A 309 0.44 -7.21 1.58
C VAL A 309 -0.42 -6.11 2.21
N ASP A 310 -0.25 -4.86 1.76
CA ASP A 310 -1.03 -3.72 2.24
C ASP A 310 -2.51 -3.89 1.84
N GLY A 311 -2.76 -4.46 0.66
CA GLY A 311 -4.09 -4.84 0.19
C GLY A 311 -4.73 -5.90 1.08
N ILE A 312 -4.02 -6.97 1.43
CA ILE A 312 -4.50 -8.04 2.32
C ILE A 312 -4.85 -7.50 3.70
N GLU A 313 -4.00 -6.65 4.28
CA GLU A 313 -4.27 -6.00 5.57
C GLU A 313 -5.50 -5.09 5.51
N THR A 314 -5.66 -4.35 4.41
CA THR A 314 -6.82 -3.48 4.16
C THR A 314 -8.11 -4.29 4.02
N LEU A 315 -8.08 -5.36 3.24
CA LEU A 315 -9.23 -6.27 3.10
C LEU A 315 -9.62 -6.88 4.44
N ALA A 316 -8.66 -7.32 5.26
CA ALA A 316 -8.96 -7.89 6.58
C ALA A 316 -9.63 -6.88 7.52
N LYS A 317 -9.22 -5.61 7.47
CA LYS A 317 -9.86 -4.48 8.17
C LYS A 317 -11.30 -4.25 7.70
N ILE A 318 -11.54 -4.33 6.38
CA ILE A 318 -12.88 -4.20 5.78
C ILE A 318 -13.78 -5.38 6.18
N PHE A 319 -13.24 -6.60 6.19
CA PHE A 319 -14.00 -7.81 6.46
C PHE A 319 -14.39 -7.92 7.93
N TYR A 320 -13.45 -7.62 8.83
CA TYR A 320 -13.58 -7.88 10.27
C TYR A 320 -13.26 -6.64 11.14
N PRO A 321 -14.02 -5.54 11.02
CA PRO A 321 -13.71 -4.28 11.72
C PRO A 321 -13.61 -4.43 13.25
N SER A 322 -14.39 -5.34 13.86
CA SER A 322 -14.35 -5.63 15.30
C SER A 322 -12.99 -6.16 15.77
N LEU A 323 -12.28 -6.95 14.94
CA LEU A 323 -10.94 -7.45 15.27
C LEU A 323 -9.87 -6.35 15.22
N TYR A 324 -10.13 -5.27 14.47
CA TYR A 324 -9.19 -4.17 14.28
C TYR A 324 -9.55 -2.90 15.06
N GLY A 325 -10.65 -2.92 15.81
CA GLY A 325 -11.03 -1.83 16.71
C GLY A 325 -11.56 -0.58 15.99
N GLY A 326 -12.05 -0.71 14.76
CA GLY A 326 -12.59 0.39 13.97
C GLY A 326 -13.05 -0.04 12.58
N GLU A 327 -13.75 0.85 11.89
CA GLU A 327 -14.27 0.62 10.53
C GLU A 327 -13.34 1.24 9.49
N ALA A 328 -13.12 0.56 8.38
CA ALA A 328 -12.41 1.15 7.25
C ALA A 328 -13.31 2.19 6.55
N PRO A 329 -12.76 3.29 6.01
CA PRO A 329 -13.53 4.19 5.16
C PRO A 329 -14.00 3.47 3.90
N THR A 330 -15.18 3.83 3.40
CA THR A 330 -15.77 3.20 2.19
C THR A 330 -15.18 3.74 0.88
N VAL A 331 -14.38 4.80 0.95
CA VAL A 331 -13.53 5.28 -0.15
C VAL A 331 -12.12 5.39 0.39
N ILE A 332 -11.20 4.65 -0.21
CA ILE A 332 -9.81 4.50 0.20
C ILE A 332 -8.94 4.96 -0.96
N THR A 333 -8.13 6.00 -0.75
CA THR A 333 -7.23 6.57 -1.76
C THR A 333 -5.76 6.24 -1.51
N GLU A 334 -5.40 6.01 -0.24
CA GLU A 334 -4.04 5.80 0.20
C GLU A 334 -3.75 4.31 0.48
N ARG A 335 -2.48 3.90 0.33
CA ARG A 335 -2.04 2.55 0.71
C ARG A 335 -2.11 2.30 2.23
N ILE A 336 -1.94 3.35 3.03
CA ILE A 336 -2.03 3.25 4.49
C ILE A 336 -3.46 3.56 4.92
N VAL A 337 -4.19 2.52 5.35
CA VAL A 337 -5.59 2.66 5.76
C VAL A 337 -5.71 2.85 7.26
N SER A 338 -6.07 4.07 7.64
CA SER A 338 -6.50 4.44 9.00
C SER A 338 -7.94 4.00 9.26
N LEU A 339 -8.20 3.47 10.45
CA LEU A 339 -9.53 3.03 10.85
C LEU A 339 -10.28 4.17 11.53
N ILE A 340 -11.54 4.30 11.18
CA ILE A 340 -12.50 5.17 11.85
C ILE A 340 -12.91 4.46 13.14
N LYS A 341 -12.47 4.99 14.28
CA LYS A 341 -12.96 4.53 15.57
C LYS A 341 -14.30 5.20 15.83
N LYS A 342 -15.37 4.42 15.87
CA LYS A 342 -16.63 4.92 16.44
C LYS A 342 -16.36 5.26 17.90
N LYS A 343 -16.15 6.53 18.23
CA LYS A 343 -16.37 7.00 19.59
C LYS A 343 -17.83 6.64 19.88
N ALA A 344 -18.07 5.80 20.88
CA ALA A 344 -19.41 5.61 21.39
C ALA A 344 -19.98 7.02 21.63
N VAL A 345 -21.17 7.29 21.09
CA VAL A 345 -21.91 8.53 21.35
C VAL A 345 -22.42 8.52 22.79
N ALA A 346 -21.53 8.24 23.74
CA ALA A 346 -21.80 8.27 25.16
C ALA A 346 -21.67 9.73 25.59
N GLY A 347 -22.81 10.42 25.70
CA GLY A 347 -22.89 11.78 26.24
C GLY A 347 -23.85 12.74 25.53
N TYR A 348 -24.26 12.45 24.29
CA TYR A 348 -25.22 13.29 23.58
C TYR A 348 -26.67 12.81 23.76
N THR A 349 -27.59 13.76 23.90
CA THR A 349 -29.03 13.49 23.91
C THR A 349 -29.52 13.05 22.52
N GLN A 350 -30.72 12.46 22.42
CA GLN A 350 -31.32 12.09 21.13
C GLN A 350 -31.51 13.29 20.19
N GLU A 351 -31.82 14.46 20.75
CA GLU A 351 -31.95 15.71 20.00
C GLU A 351 -30.59 16.16 19.41
N GLN A 352 -29.52 16.03 20.19
CA GLN A 352 -28.16 16.33 19.76
C GLN A 352 -27.67 15.35 18.68
N ILE A 353 -27.99 14.06 18.81
CA ILE A 353 -27.68 13.05 17.78
C ILE A 353 -28.36 13.40 16.45
N LYS A 354 -29.64 13.77 16.50
CA LYS A 354 -30.39 14.19 15.31
C LYS A 354 -29.77 15.44 14.68
N ALA A 355 -29.38 16.41 15.50
CA ALA A 355 -28.71 17.62 15.03
C ALA A 355 -27.36 17.34 14.37
N ILE A 356 -26.56 16.41 14.92
CA ILE A 356 -25.29 15.96 14.34
C ILE A 356 -25.52 15.32 12.97
N GLN A 357 -26.52 14.45 12.84
CA GLN A 357 -26.85 13.79 11.57
C GLN A 357 -27.31 14.80 10.50
N GLU A 358 -28.14 15.76 10.89
CA GLU A 358 -28.68 16.76 9.99
C GLU A 358 -27.61 17.79 9.57
N ALA A 359 -26.78 18.25 10.51
CA ALA A 359 -25.63 19.11 10.21
C ALA A 359 -24.62 18.40 9.29
N LYS A 360 -24.40 17.09 9.47
CA LYS A 360 -23.57 16.29 8.57
C LYS A 360 -24.17 16.26 7.16
N LYS A 361 -25.47 16.05 7.02
CA LYS A 361 -26.18 16.07 5.73
C LYS A 361 -26.07 17.43 5.03
N ILE A 362 -26.37 18.52 5.74
CA ILE A 362 -26.27 19.89 5.23
C ILE A 362 -24.84 20.15 4.73
N LEU A 363 -23.84 19.78 5.51
CA LEU A 363 -22.45 20.01 5.14
C LEU A 363 -22.01 19.17 3.94
N THR A 364 -22.39 17.89 3.86
CA THR A 364 -21.92 16.99 2.80
C THR A 364 -22.72 17.07 1.51
N GLN A 365 -23.99 17.47 1.56
CA GLN A 365 -24.87 17.52 0.38
C GLN A 365 -25.06 18.95 -0.14
N GLU A 366 -25.21 19.92 0.77
CA GLU A 366 -25.55 21.31 0.42
C GLU A 366 -24.34 22.24 0.51
N GLY A 367 -23.30 21.85 1.25
CA GLY A 367 -22.09 22.65 1.47
C GLY A 367 -22.29 23.86 2.39
N ASP A 368 -23.45 23.96 3.05
CA ASP A 368 -23.78 25.11 3.91
C ASP A 368 -23.19 24.95 5.32
N VAL A 369 -21.94 25.40 5.45
CA VAL A 369 -21.19 25.40 6.71
C VAL A 369 -21.88 26.25 7.79
N LYS A 370 -22.55 27.34 7.39
CA LYS A 370 -23.13 28.30 8.34
C LYS A 370 -24.39 27.71 8.97
N GLU A 371 -25.24 27.08 8.17
CA GLU A 371 -26.44 26.43 8.67
C GLU A 371 -26.11 25.17 9.47
N ALA A 372 -25.14 24.36 9.01
CA ALA A 372 -24.65 23.21 9.77
C ALA A 372 -24.10 23.63 11.15
N TYR A 373 -23.27 24.69 11.21
CA TYR A 373 -22.73 25.23 12.46
C TYR A 373 -23.84 25.75 13.39
N LYS A 374 -24.77 26.55 12.85
CA LYS A 374 -25.88 27.11 13.61
C LYS A 374 -26.71 26.02 14.29
N LYS A 375 -27.03 24.94 13.56
CA LYS A 375 -27.83 23.82 14.07
C LYS A 375 -27.17 23.09 15.25
N LEU A 376 -25.85 22.97 15.22
CA LEU A 376 -25.07 22.36 16.30
C LEU A 376 -24.93 23.28 17.52
N VAL A 377 -24.84 24.60 17.31
CA VAL A 377 -24.82 25.58 18.41
C VAL A 377 -26.19 25.63 19.11
N GLU A 378 -27.29 25.66 18.35
CA GLU A 378 -28.66 25.73 18.89
C GLU A 378 -29.01 24.52 19.77
N THR A 379 -28.46 23.35 19.45
CA THR A 379 -28.68 22.10 20.19
C THR A 379 -27.61 21.84 21.27
N GLY A 380 -26.68 22.78 21.46
CA GLY A 380 -25.63 22.69 22.47
C GLY A 380 -24.61 21.58 22.19
N VAL A 381 -24.49 21.11 20.95
CA VAL A 381 -23.45 20.15 20.53
C VAL A 381 -22.09 20.82 20.50
N ILE A 382 -22.01 22.08 20.07
CA ILE A 382 -20.79 22.90 20.06
C ILE A 382 -21.03 24.24 20.74
N SER A 383 -19.98 24.82 21.32
CA SER A 383 -20.10 26.07 22.08
C SER A 383 -20.28 27.28 21.18
N LYS A 384 -21.07 28.26 21.65
CA LYS A 384 -21.23 29.57 20.99
C LYS A 384 -20.00 30.47 21.14
N GLU A 385 -19.16 30.22 22.15
CA GLU A 385 -17.93 30.98 22.40
C GLU A 385 -16.74 30.35 21.69
N ILE A 386 -15.96 31.19 21.01
CA ILE A 386 -14.83 30.77 20.20
C ILE A 386 -13.57 31.36 20.81
N LYS A 387 -12.72 30.52 21.41
CA LYS A 387 -11.40 30.96 21.91
C LYS A 387 -10.43 31.07 20.73
N SER A 388 -9.62 32.13 20.69
CA SER A 388 -8.63 32.30 19.62
C SER A 388 -7.44 31.35 19.82
N ILE A 389 -7.11 30.56 18.80
CA ILE A 389 -5.86 29.79 18.73
C ILE A 389 -4.90 30.48 17.73
N SER A 390 -3.61 30.49 18.06
CA SER A 390 -2.57 31.06 17.20
C SER A 390 -2.50 30.36 15.83
N LYS A 391 -2.23 31.12 14.77
CA LYS A 391 -1.95 30.60 13.41
C LYS A 391 -0.72 29.67 13.37
N SER A 392 0.12 29.67 14.41
CA SER A 392 1.23 28.74 14.56
C SER A 392 0.82 27.35 15.06
N ASN A 393 -0.47 27.11 15.34
CA ASN A 393 -0.96 25.80 15.79
C ASN A 393 -0.89 24.77 14.63
N PRO A 394 -0.29 23.58 14.84
CA PRO A 394 -0.16 22.54 13.82
C PRO A 394 -1.48 22.13 13.15
N MET A 395 -2.60 22.15 13.89
CA MET A 395 -3.92 21.83 13.37
C MET A 395 -4.41 22.86 12.34
N TYR A 396 -4.04 24.14 12.50
CA TYR A 396 -4.39 25.17 11.53
C TYR A 396 -3.71 24.93 10.18
N LYS A 397 -2.43 24.58 10.21
CA LYS A 397 -1.65 24.29 9.01
C LYS A 397 -2.20 23.05 8.28
N ARG A 398 -2.59 22.02 9.03
CA ARG A 398 -3.21 20.80 8.48
C ARG A 398 -4.56 21.06 7.80
N LEU A 399 -5.37 21.97 8.33
CA LEU A 399 -6.66 22.33 7.73
C LEU A 399 -6.52 23.17 6.45
N ILE A 400 -5.49 24.00 6.37
CA ILE A 400 -5.14 24.75 5.14
C ILE A 400 -4.66 23.77 4.05
N GLU A 401 -3.83 22.79 4.41
CA GLU A 401 -3.38 21.73 3.48
C GLU A 401 -4.53 20.89 2.91
N LEU A 402 -5.57 20.64 3.71
CA LEU A 402 -6.71 19.80 3.31
C LEU A 402 -7.78 20.54 2.49
N TYR A 403 -7.97 21.85 2.70
CA TYR A 403 -9.13 22.58 2.13
C TYR A 403 -8.78 23.85 1.34
N GLY A 404 -7.50 24.24 1.25
CA GLY A 404 -7.04 25.35 0.42
C GLY A 404 -7.63 26.73 0.77
N GLU A 405 -7.68 27.63 -0.20
CA GLU A 405 -8.05 29.06 -0.03
C GLU A 405 -9.53 29.29 0.34
N ASN A 406 -10.39 28.28 0.17
CA ASN A 406 -11.80 28.38 0.54
C ASN A 406 -12.03 28.31 2.05
N LEU A 407 -11.00 27.92 2.82
CA LEU A 407 -11.09 27.78 4.27
C LEU A 407 -11.60 29.08 4.89
N GLU A 408 -11.23 30.28 4.42
CA GLU A 408 -11.52 31.55 5.11
C GLU A 408 -12.94 32.12 4.96
N ARG A 409 -13.82 31.54 4.14
CA ARG A 409 -15.09 32.20 3.76
C ARG A 409 -16.24 32.15 4.80
N TYR A 410 -16.22 31.28 5.82
CA TYR A 410 -17.32 31.11 6.81
C TYR A 410 -16.82 30.45 8.12
N PRO A 411 -17.57 30.49 9.26
CA PRO A 411 -17.14 30.71 10.67
C PRO A 411 -15.65 30.91 11.01
N THR A 412 -15.27 31.20 12.25
CA THR A 412 -13.84 31.25 12.61
C THR A 412 -13.20 29.85 12.48
N LEU A 413 -11.86 29.79 12.41
CA LEU A 413 -11.12 28.53 12.38
C LEU A 413 -11.56 27.54 13.48
N GLU A 414 -11.65 28.03 14.71
CA GLU A 414 -12.01 27.24 15.89
C GLU A 414 -13.46 26.73 15.77
N GLY A 415 -14.37 27.53 15.22
CA GLY A 415 -15.74 27.10 14.93
C GLY A 415 -15.80 25.96 13.90
N ARG A 416 -14.90 25.95 12.91
CA ARG A 416 -14.79 24.87 11.93
C ARG A 416 -14.23 23.60 12.55
N ILE A 417 -13.23 23.70 13.41
CA ILE A 417 -12.66 22.56 14.14
C ILE A 417 -13.73 21.91 15.01
N GLN A 418 -14.50 22.71 15.76
CA GLN A 418 -15.60 22.20 16.59
C GLN A 418 -16.70 21.54 15.76
N LEU A 419 -17.11 22.17 14.64
CA LEU A 419 -18.08 21.62 13.69
C LEU A 419 -17.62 20.25 13.17
N LEU A 420 -16.40 20.20 12.65
CA LEU A 420 -15.79 19.03 12.03
C LEU A 420 -15.57 17.88 13.02
N TYR A 421 -15.16 18.21 14.24
CA TYR A 421 -15.05 17.25 15.35
C TYR A 421 -16.43 16.70 15.74
N ALA A 422 -17.42 17.58 15.94
CA ALA A 422 -18.76 17.18 16.38
C ALA A 422 -19.48 16.25 15.38
N ILE A 423 -19.25 16.44 14.08
CA ILE A 423 -19.84 15.61 13.02
C ILE A 423 -18.97 14.42 12.60
N GLY A 424 -17.85 14.20 13.29
CA GLY A 424 -16.95 13.06 13.09
C GLY A 424 -16.19 13.09 11.78
N LEU A 425 -15.91 14.27 11.23
CA LEU A 425 -15.06 14.46 10.05
C LEU A 425 -13.59 14.76 10.41
N PHE A 426 -13.30 15.08 11.67
CA PHE A 426 -11.94 15.24 12.21
C PHE A 426 -11.81 14.59 13.58
N GLU A 427 -10.63 14.03 13.86
CA GLU A 427 -10.19 13.68 15.21
C GLU A 427 -9.17 14.73 15.68
N ILE A 428 -9.29 15.17 16.93
CA ILE A 428 -8.24 15.91 17.64
C ILE A 428 -7.66 14.92 18.64
N GLU A 429 -6.44 14.45 18.41
CA GLU A 429 -5.64 13.86 19.48
C GLU A 429 -5.04 15.01 20.30
N VAL A 430 -5.25 14.98 21.62
CA VAL A 430 -4.70 15.96 22.57
C VAL A 430 -3.29 15.55 22.96
#